data_AF-A0A352XJ89-F1
#
_entry.id   AF-A0A352XJ89-F1
#
_cell.length_a   1.000
_cell.length_b   1.000
_cell.length_c   1.000
_cell.angle_alpha   90.00
_cell.angle_beta   90.00
_cell.angle_gamma   90.00
#
_symmetry.space_group_name_H-M   'P 1'
#
loop_
_entity.id
_entity.type
_entity.pdbx_description
1 polymer ?
#
loop_
_entity_poly.entity_id
_entity_poly.type
_entity_poly.pdbx_seq_one_letter_code
_entity_poly.pdbx_strand_id
1 'polypeptide(L)'
;GEQYHGKGYAVGGVDLPDQMLLHPHYILMSAPLADDPQAFIALMKRLEQQQVFTPLGMVENVALKDQSTLSMIGSLNACFEALGAYHFLIRCTKKDNVIYDAARAVPELNVALEKFYPTSPSSSPIK
;
A
#
# COMPACT_ATOMS: atom_id res chain seq x y z
N GLY A 1 -2.12 -8.14 -9.88
CA GLY A 1 -1.62 -9.28 -9.09
C GLY A 1 -1.83 -10.56 -9.87
N GLU A 2 -1.96 -11.69 -9.18
CA GLU A 2 -2.23 -12.99 -9.81
C GLU A 2 -3.64 -13.03 -10.43
N GLN A 3 -3.82 -13.77 -11.53
CA GLN A 3 -5.12 -14.03 -12.13
C GLN A 3 -5.99 -14.97 -11.30
N TYR A 4 -7.21 -15.17 -11.79
CA TYR A 4 -8.14 -16.17 -11.29
C TYR A 4 -7.46 -17.53 -11.08
N HIS A 5 -7.55 -18.06 -9.86
CA HIS A 5 -6.90 -19.30 -9.43
C HIS A 5 -5.36 -19.37 -9.65
N GLY A 6 -4.66 -18.24 -9.71
CA GLY A 6 -3.20 -18.21 -9.85
C GLY A 6 -2.68 -18.71 -11.20
N LYS A 7 -3.49 -18.63 -12.27
CA LYS A 7 -3.15 -19.17 -13.60
C LYS A 7 -2.28 -18.23 -14.46
N GLY A 8 -1.82 -17.11 -13.91
CA GLY A 8 -1.03 -16.11 -14.62
C GLY A 8 -1.10 -14.76 -13.92
N TYR A 9 -0.70 -13.69 -14.61
CA TYR A 9 -0.74 -12.33 -14.07
C TYR A 9 -1.85 -11.50 -14.71
N ALA A 10 -2.50 -10.68 -13.88
CA ALA A 10 -3.43 -9.64 -14.31
C ALA A 10 -2.91 -8.28 -13.85
N VAL A 11 -2.94 -7.33 -14.79
CA VAL A 11 -2.74 -5.91 -14.48
C VAL A 11 -4.12 -5.29 -14.34
N GLY A 12 -4.37 -4.72 -13.16
CA GLY A 12 -5.58 -3.96 -12.89
C GLY A 12 -5.29 -2.47 -12.78
N GLY A 13 -6.32 -1.66 -12.96
CA GLY A 13 -6.22 -0.20 -12.90
C GLY A 13 -7.58 0.45 -13.08
N VAL A 14 -7.77 1.62 -12.49
CA VAL A 14 -9.05 2.34 -12.52
C VAL A 14 -9.47 2.77 -13.94
N ASP A 15 -8.49 2.94 -14.83
CA ASP A 15 -8.71 3.35 -16.22
C ASP A 15 -8.77 2.17 -17.20
N LEU A 16 -8.65 0.92 -16.71
CA LEU A 16 -8.70 -0.26 -17.56
C LEU A 16 -10.14 -0.79 -17.67
N PRO A 17 -10.61 -1.17 -18.87
CA PRO A 17 -11.93 -1.77 -19.04
C PRO A 17 -12.00 -3.17 -18.41
N ASP A 18 -13.23 -3.65 -18.19
CA ASP A 18 -13.56 -5.04 -17.86
C ASP A 18 -12.78 -5.65 -16.68
N GLN A 19 -12.56 -4.86 -15.63
CA GLN A 19 -11.93 -5.32 -14.39
C GLN A 19 -12.83 -6.31 -13.64
N MET A 20 -12.58 -7.61 -13.85
CA MET A 20 -13.36 -8.71 -13.24
C MET A 20 -12.72 -9.27 -11.96
N LEU A 21 -11.53 -8.79 -11.60
CA LEU A 21 -10.77 -9.20 -10.42
C LEU A 21 -10.43 -7.96 -9.60
N LEU A 22 -10.76 -7.99 -8.32
CA LEU A 22 -10.23 -7.03 -7.35
C LEU A 22 -8.96 -7.59 -6.73
N HIS A 23 -8.01 -6.71 -6.45
CA HIS A 23 -6.80 -7.00 -5.70
C HIS A 23 -6.83 -6.22 -4.38
N PRO A 24 -7.40 -6.81 -3.31
CA PRO A 24 -7.67 -6.08 -2.06
C PRO A 24 -6.41 -5.57 -1.38
N HIS A 25 -5.25 -6.19 -1.64
CA HIS A 25 -3.97 -5.76 -1.10
C HIS A 25 -3.62 -4.31 -1.43
N TYR A 26 -4.09 -3.76 -2.56
CA TYR A 26 -3.91 -2.34 -2.89
C TYR A 26 -4.55 -1.40 -1.85
N ILE A 27 -5.62 -1.85 -1.19
CA ILE A 27 -6.27 -1.08 -0.10
C ILE A 27 -5.32 -0.95 1.09
N LEU A 28 -4.67 -2.05 1.50
CA LEU A 28 -3.75 -2.02 2.64
C LEU A 28 -2.41 -1.36 2.31
N MET A 29 -1.90 -1.56 1.08
CA MET A 29 -0.70 -0.86 0.59
C MET A 29 -0.87 0.67 0.58
N SER A 30 -2.09 1.15 0.28
CA SER A 30 -2.41 2.59 0.25
C SER A 30 -2.82 3.16 1.62
N ALA A 31 -2.83 2.36 2.69
CA ALA A 31 -3.23 2.78 4.03
C ALA A 31 -2.59 4.12 4.49
N PRO A 32 -1.29 4.40 4.25
CA PRO A 32 -0.68 5.66 4.69
C PRO A 32 -1.31 6.91 4.08
N LEU A 33 -2.00 6.77 2.95
CA LEU A 33 -2.67 7.84 2.21
C LEU A 33 -4.13 8.06 2.64
N ALA A 34 -4.67 7.25 3.55
CA ALA A 34 -6.06 7.38 3.98
C ALA A 34 -6.32 8.74 4.65
N ASP A 35 -7.34 9.47 4.19
CA ASP A 35 -7.71 10.77 4.76
C ASP A 35 -8.22 10.63 6.20
N ASP A 36 -9.10 9.65 6.43
CA ASP A 36 -9.68 9.32 7.74
C ASP A 36 -9.19 7.94 8.23
N PRO A 37 -8.29 7.91 9.23
CA PRO A 37 -7.81 6.67 9.83
C PRO A 37 -8.91 5.80 10.47
N GLN A 38 -9.95 6.40 11.04
CA GLN A 38 -11.01 5.64 11.70
C GLN A 38 -11.90 4.93 10.67
N ALA A 39 -12.24 5.62 9.58
CA ALA A 39 -12.94 5.01 8.45
C ALA A 39 -12.12 3.87 7.83
N PHE A 40 -10.80 4.03 7.70
CA PHE A 40 -9.90 2.99 7.21
C PHE A 40 -9.89 1.75 8.13
N ILE A 41 -9.74 1.94 9.45
CA ILE A 41 -9.79 0.85 10.43
C ILE A 41 -11.15 0.12 10.38
N ALA A 42 -12.25 0.87 10.26
CA ALA A 42 -13.58 0.28 10.12
C ALA A 42 -13.72 -0.55 8.83
N LEU A 43 -13.12 -0.12 7.72
CA LEU A 43 -13.05 -0.90 6.49
C LEU A 43 -12.25 -2.19 6.68
N MET A 44 -11.08 -2.14 7.32
CA MET A 44 -10.26 -3.34 7.58
C MET A 44 -11.04 -4.38 8.39
N LYS A 45 -11.79 -3.96 9.43
CA LYS A 45 -12.66 -4.85 10.21
C LYS A 45 -13.75 -5.50 9.36
N ARG A 46 -14.35 -4.76 8.42
CA ARG A 46 -15.34 -5.34 7.49
C ARG A 46 -14.70 -6.38 6.56
N LEU A 47 -13.51 -6.11 6.03
CA LEU A 47 -12.79 -7.05 5.17
C LEU A 47 -12.38 -8.33 5.93
N GLU A 48 -12.02 -8.21 7.20
CA GLU A 48 -11.75 -9.35 8.09
C GLU A 48 -13.02 -10.20 8.31
N GLN A 49 -14.16 -9.57 8.58
CA GLN A 49 -15.45 -10.26 8.72
C GLN A 49 -15.86 -11.01 7.43
N GLN A 50 -15.42 -10.52 6.27
CA GLN A 50 -15.67 -11.15 4.97
C GLN A 50 -14.57 -12.16 4.56
N GLN A 51 -13.60 -12.45 5.43
CA GLN A 51 -12.47 -13.36 5.14
C GLN A 51 -11.59 -12.90 3.96
N VAL A 52 -11.66 -11.62 3.59
CA VAL A 52 -10.79 -10.98 2.60
C VAL A 52 -9.47 -10.57 3.25
N PHE A 53 -9.53 -10.11 4.51
CA PHE A 53 -8.37 -9.89 5.35
C PHE A 53 -8.20 -11.08 6.31
N THR A 54 -7.16 -11.87 6.10
CA THR A 54 -6.89 -13.11 6.83
C THR A 54 -5.72 -12.91 7.82
N PRO A 55 -5.45 -13.87 8.72
CA PRO A 55 -4.24 -13.82 9.55
C PRO A 55 -2.92 -13.73 8.78
N LEU A 56 -2.91 -14.05 7.48
CA LEU A 56 -1.73 -13.99 6.61
C LEU A 56 -1.66 -12.72 5.73
N GLY A 57 -2.53 -11.74 5.95
CA GLY A 57 -2.68 -10.57 5.07
C GLY A 57 -3.95 -10.64 4.22
N MET A 58 -4.08 -9.74 3.24
CA MET A 58 -5.20 -9.82 2.31
C MET A 58 -5.05 -11.02 1.38
N VAL A 59 -6.18 -11.53 0.90
CA VAL A 59 -6.18 -12.47 -0.23
C VAL A 59 -5.64 -11.79 -1.50
N GLU A 60 -5.02 -12.58 -2.38
CA GLU A 60 -4.38 -12.06 -3.60
C GLU A 60 -5.39 -11.42 -4.55
N ASN A 61 -6.56 -12.04 -4.72
CA ASN A 61 -7.65 -11.47 -5.48
C ASN A 61 -9.04 -11.94 -5.01
N VAL A 62 -10.06 -11.19 -5.43
CA VAL A 62 -11.49 -11.51 -5.30
C VAL A 62 -12.12 -11.41 -6.69
N ALA A 63 -12.77 -12.46 -7.14
CA ALA A 63 -13.48 -12.47 -8.42
C ALA A 63 -14.88 -11.85 -8.28
N LEU A 64 -15.19 -10.85 -9.10
CA LEU A 64 -16.48 -10.15 -9.00
C LEU A 64 -17.68 -11.01 -9.38
N LYS A 65 -17.48 -12.01 -10.24
CA LYS A 65 -18.55 -12.84 -10.78
C LYS A 65 -19.16 -13.77 -9.74
N ASP A 66 -18.32 -14.41 -8.92
CA ASP A 66 -18.71 -15.46 -7.99
C ASP A 66 -18.20 -15.24 -6.57
N GLN A 67 -17.53 -14.11 -6.32
CA GLN A 67 -16.95 -13.72 -5.02
C GLN A 67 -15.91 -14.73 -4.51
N SER A 68 -15.39 -15.59 -5.39
CA SER A 68 -14.32 -16.51 -5.02
C SER A 68 -13.02 -15.74 -4.73
N THR A 69 -12.26 -16.24 -3.77
CA THR A 69 -11.00 -15.66 -3.35
C THR A 69 -9.83 -16.57 -3.71
N LEU A 70 -8.70 -15.96 -4.04
CA LEU A 70 -7.42 -16.66 -4.08
C LEU A 70 -6.71 -16.46 -2.73
N SER A 71 -6.88 -17.43 -1.83
CA SER A 71 -6.37 -17.39 -0.44
C SER A 71 -4.86 -17.68 -0.34
N MET A 72 -4.08 -16.89 -1.05
CA MET A 72 -2.64 -16.75 -0.93
C MET A 72 -2.29 -15.26 -1.10
N ILE A 73 -1.04 -14.87 -0.87
CA ILE A 73 -0.53 -13.57 -1.26
C ILE A 73 0.91 -13.73 -1.74
N GLY A 74 1.24 -13.12 -2.89
CA GLY A 74 2.61 -13.13 -3.38
C GLY A 74 3.54 -12.39 -2.42
N SER A 75 4.79 -12.86 -2.25
CA SER A 75 5.74 -12.27 -1.29
C SER A 75 5.97 -10.77 -1.53
N LEU A 76 6.03 -10.35 -2.80
CA LEU A 76 6.12 -8.94 -3.18
C LEU A 76 4.95 -8.12 -2.63
N ASN A 77 3.73 -8.60 -2.82
CA ASN A 77 2.52 -7.93 -2.34
C ASN A 77 2.48 -7.92 -0.81
N ALA A 78 2.79 -9.03 -0.16
CA ALA A 78 2.85 -9.11 1.30
C ALA A 78 3.86 -8.11 1.89
N CYS A 79 5.02 -7.92 1.25
CA CYS A 79 5.99 -6.91 1.69
C CYS A 79 5.43 -5.48 1.61
N PHE A 80 4.74 -5.13 0.53
CA PHE A 80 4.13 -3.80 0.40
C PHE A 80 2.96 -3.60 1.36
N GLU A 81 2.16 -4.63 1.64
CA GLU A 81 1.13 -4.56 2.68
C GLU A 81 1.73 -4.28 4.06
N ALA A 82 2.80 -4.99 4.41
CA ALA A 82 3.49 -4.79 5.68
C ALA A 82 4.04 -3.36 5.80
N LEU A 83 4.64 -2.80 4.74
CA LEU A 83 5.11 -1.42 4.72
C LEU A 83 3.96 -0.41 4.81
N GLY A 84 2.88 -0.62 4.06
CA GLY A 84 1.68 0.23 4.12
C GLY A 84 1.05 0.25 5.51
N ALA A 85 0.85 -0.93 6.11
CA ALA A 85 0.34 -1.09 7.47
C ALA A 85 1.25 -0.45 8.52
N TYR A 86 2.57 -0.63 8.39
CA TYR A 86 3.56 -0.02 9.27
C TYR A 86 3.46 1.52 9.24
N HIS A 87 3.53 2.12 8.04
CA HIS A 87 3.48 3.58 7.93
C HIS A 87 2.13 4.15 8.39
N PHE A 88 1.02 3.44 8.15
CA PHE A 88 -0.28 3.80 8.69
C PHE A 88 -0.30 3.78 10.23
N LEU A 89 0.22 2.72 10.84
CA LEU A 89 0.32 2.59 12.30
C LEU A 89 1.16 3.72 12.91
N ILE A 90 2.32 4.01 12.33
CA ILE A 90 3.20 5.08 12.80
C ILE A 90 2.50 6.44 12.71
N ARG A 91 1.83 6.74 11.59
CA ARG A 91 1.02 7.96 11.43
C ARG A 91 -0.08 8.07 12.49
N CYS A 92 -0.82 6.98 12.74
CA CYS A 92 -1.91 6.96 13.72
C CYS A 92 -1.42 7.11 15.17
N THR A 93 -0.26 6.54 15.48
CA THR A 93 0.31 6.54 16.82
C THR A 93 1.27 7.69 17.09
N LYS A 94 1.57 8.51 16.07
CA LYS A 94 2.54 9.63 16.12
C LYS A 94 3.91 9.20 16.65
N LYS A 95 4.35 8.00 16.27
CA LYS A 95 5.68 7.46 16.59
C LYS A 95 6.68 7.83 15.50
N ASP A 96 7.95 7.53 15.74
CA ASP A 96 9.01 7.72 14.76
C ASP A 96 8.91 6.70 13.61
N ASN A 97 9.15 7.15 12.39
CA ASN A 97 9.03 6.35 11.18
C ASN A 97 10.39 5.82 10.75
N VAL A 98 10.94 4.88 11.53
CA VAL A 98 12.32 4.41 11.39
C VAL A 98 12.67 3.88 10.00
N ILE A 99 11.72 3.27 9.28
CA ILE A 99 11.96 2.79 7.89
C ILE A 99 12.12 3.98 6.95
N TYR A 100 11.25 4.97 7.05
CA TYR A 100 11.32 6.17 6.23
C TYR A 100 12.58 7.00 6.58
N ASP A 101 12.90 7.13 7.86
CA ASP A 101 14.07 7.87 8.33
C ASP A 101 15.37 7.18 7.88
N ALA A 102 15.44 5.85 7.95
CA ALA A 102 16.58 5.08 7.44
C ALA A 102 16.78 5.28 5.93
N ALA A 103 15.69 5.29 5.14
CA ALA A 103 15.78 5.54 3.70
C ALA A 103 16.31 6.95 3.40
N ARG A 104 15.93 7.96 4.18
CA ARG A 104 16.43 9.34 4.07
C ARG A 104 17.86 9.52 4.56
N ALA A 105 18.37 8.59 5.37
CA ALA A 105 19.73 8.63 5.87
C ALA A 105 20.77 8.16 4.84
N VAL A 106 20.35 7.60 3.70
CA VAL A 106 21.27 7.10 2.64
C VAL A 106 21.77 8.29 1.79
N PRO A 107 23.05 8.67 1.89
CA PRO A 107 23.57 9.86 1.20
C PRO A 107 23.43 9.77 -0.32
N GLU A 108 23.66 8.59 -0.90
CA GLU A 108 23.60 8.36 -2.35
C GLU A 108 22.18 8.56 -2.90
N LEU A 109 21.15 8.17 -2.14
CA LEU A 109 19.76 8.43 -2.52
C LEU A 109 19.47 9.93 -2.49
N ASN A 110 19.95 10.66 -1.49
CA ASN A 110 19.75 12.10 -1.40
C ASN A 110 20.40 12.84 -2.58
N VAL A 111 21.66 12.50 -2.91
CA VAL A 111 22.36 13.07 -4.08
C VAL A 111 21.62 12.75 -5.38
N ALA A 112 21.08 11.54 -5.52
CA ALA A 112 20.29 11.19 -6.70
C ALA A 112 18.97 11.98 -6.77
N LEU A 113 18.27 12.14 -5.65
CA LEU A 113 17.02 12.90 -5.56
C LEU A 113 17.20 14.37 -5.91
N GLU A 114 18.28 15.01 -5.46
CA GLU A 114 18.59 16.41 -5.75
C GLU A 114 18.72 16.72 -7.24
N LYS A 115 19.11 15.73 -8.07
CA LYS A 115 19.18 15.89 -9.52
C LYS A 115 17.81 16.05 -10.18
N PHE A 116 16.77 15.46 -9.59
CA PHE A 116 15.40 15.51 -10.10
C PHE A 116 14.53 16.54 -9.38
N TYR A 117 14.82 16.77 -8.09
CA TYR A 117 14.09 17.67 -7.21
C TYR A 117 15.05 18.64 -6.50
N PRO A 118 15.64 19.61 -7.22
CA PRO A 118 16.58 20.55 -6.63
C PRO A 118 15.85 21.40 -5.58
N THR A 119 16.33 21.36 -4.34
CA THR A 119 15.90 22.32 -3.33
C THR A 119 16.43 23.70 -3.75
N SER A 120 15.52 24.63 -4.05
CA SER A 120 15.93 26.01 -4.31
C SER A 120 16.74 26.53 -3.11
N PRO A 121 17.82 27.30 -3.30
CA PRO A 121 18.51 27.95 -2.20
C PRO A 121 17.48 28.76 -1.43
N SER A 122 17.38 28.56 -0.11
CA SER A 122 16.49 29.36 0.72
C SER A 122 16.78 30.83 0.47
N SER A 123 15.77 31.58 0.04
CA SER A 123 15.83 33.04 0.13
C SER A 123 16.11 33.35 1.61
N SER A 124 17.29 33.88 1.89
CA SER A 124 17.69 34.29 3.23
C SER A 124 16.58 35.18 3.83
N PRO A 125 16.30 35.08 5.14
CA PRO A 125 15.30 35.93 5.76
C PRO A 125 15.70 37.39 5.54
N ILE A 126 14.77 38.16 4.95
CA ILE A 126 14.89 39.61 4.83
C ILE A 126 15.06 40.14 6.26
N LYS A 127 16.19 40.82 6.50
CA LYS A 127 16.52 41.46 7.78
C LYS A 127 15.51 42.55 8.15
#